data_AF-A0A3D3PDN2-F1
#
_entry.id   AF-A0A3D3PDN2-F1
#
_cell.length_a   1.000
_cell.length_b   1.000
_cell.length_c   1.000
_cell.angle_alpha   90.00
_cell.angle_beta   90.00
_cell.angle_gamma   90.00
#
_symmetry.space_group_name_H-M   'P 1'
#
loop_
_entity.id
_entity.type
_entity.pdbx_description
1 polymer ?
#
loop_
_entity_poly.entity_id
_entity_poly.type
_entity_poly.pdbx_seq_one_letter_code
_entity_poly.pdbx_strand_id
1 'polypeptide(L)' 'MQEKHLFEYAVIRVVPKVEREEFLNVGVILYCSGQKFLQSKCDLDEARLTAFS' A
#
# COMPACT_ATOMS: atom_id res chain seq x y z
N MET A 1 25.52 -6.10 17.57
CA MET A 1 24.75 -6.44 16.36
C MET A 1 23.46 -5.64 16.42
N GLN A 2 23.08 -4.92 15.37
CA GLN A 2 21.78 -4.24 15.33
C GLN A 2 20.68 -5.30 15.49
N GLU A 3 19.75 -5.10 16.43
CA GLU A 3 18.58 -5.98 16.55
C GLU A 3 17.80 -5.94 15.24
N LYS A 4 17.54 -7.12 14.66
CA LYS A 4 16.70 -7.23 13.47
C LYS A 4 15.24 -7.23 13.93
N HIS A 5 14.52 -6.14 13.64
CA HIS A 5 13.08 -6.09 13.86
C HIS A 5 12.33 -6.63 12.64
N LEU A 6 11.34 -7.51 12.86
CA LEU A 6 10.46 -7.97 11.81
C LEU A 6 9.47 -6.87 11.45
N PHE A 7 9.47 -6.47 10.17
CA PHE A 7 8.47 -5.59 9.60
C PHE A 7 7.60 -6.37 8.63
N GLU A 8 6.29 -6.22 8.79
CA GLU A 8 5.27 -6.76 7.90
C GLU A 8 4.62 -5.61 7.15
N TYR A 9 4.21 -5.85 5.91
CA TYR A 9 3.55 -4.81 5.11
C TYR A 9 2.40 -5.38 4.29
N ALA A 10 1.43 -4.51 4.03
CA ALA A 10 0.33 -4.76 3.11
C ALA A 10 0.25 -3.60 2.11
N VAL A 11 0.01 -3.91 0.83
CA VAL A 11 -0.16 -2.89 -0.22
C VAL A 11 -1.64 -2.54 -0.35
N ILE A 12 -1.94 -1.25 -0.37
CA ILE A 12 -3.29 -0.73 -0.66
C ILE A 12 -3.39 -0.55 -2.17
N ARG A 13 -4.42 -1.16 -2.78
CA ARG A 13 -4.65 -1.09 -4.22
C ARG A 13 -6.04 -0.55 -4.52
N VAL A 14 -6.13 0.33 -5.51
CA VAL A 14 -7.39 0.67 -6.19
C VAL A 14 -7.56 -0.30 -7.34
N VAL A 15 -8.79 -0.76 -7.57
CA VAL A 15 -9.18 -1.64 -8.67
C VAL A 15 -10.25 -0.90 -9.47
N PRO A 16 -9.86 -0.10 -10.50
CA PRO A 16 -10.80 0.73 -11.24
C PRO A 16 -11.86 -0.08 -11.98
N LYS A 17 -11.46 -1.24 -12.51
CA LYS A 17 -12.34 -2.14 -13.27
C LYS A 17 -11.94 -3.59 -13.05
N VAL A 18 -12.77 -4.29 -12.26
CA VAL A 18 -12.49 -5.66 -11.80
C VAL A 18 -12.43 -6.64 -12.96
N GLU A 19 -13.33 -6.48 -13.94
CA GLU A 19 -13.48 -7.38 -15.09
C GLU A 19 -12.28 -7.33 -16.04
N ARG A 20 -11.51 -6.24 -15.99
CA ARG A 20 -10.28 -6.05 -16.76
C ARG A 20 -9.02 -6.37 -15.95
N GLU A 21 -9.20 -6.82 -14.70
CA GLU A 21 -8.12 -7.09 -13.76
C GLU A 21 -7.17 -5.89 -13.57
N GLU A 22 -7.72 -4.67 -13.67
CA GLU A 22 -6.94 -3.44 -13.49
C GLU A 22 -6.63 -3.18 -12.03
N PHE A 23 -5.42 -2.71 -11.73
CA PHE A 23 -5.07 -2.28 -10.38
C PHE A 23 -4.05 -1.14 -10.38
N LEU A 24 -4.12 -0.31 -9.35
CA LEU A 24 -3.11 0.70 -9.03
C LEU A 24 -2.73 0.59 -7.56
N ASN A 25 -1.44 0.42 -7.27
CA ASN A 25 -0.94 0.54 -5.91
C ASN A 25 -0.97 2.02 -5.51
N VAL A 26 -1.69 2.34 -4.43
CA VAL A 26 -1.87 3.72 -3.95
C VAL A 26 -1.31 3.93 -2.54
N GLY A 27 -0.92 2.85 -1.86
CA GLY A 27 -0.41 2.98 -0.52
C GLY A 27 0.18 1.70 0.04
N VAL A 28 0.70 1.83 1.25
CA VAL A 28 1.28 0.73 2.02
C VAL A 28 0.93 0.90 3.50
N ILE A 29 0.65 -0.21 4.16
CA ILE A 29 0.56 -0.32 5.60
C ILE A 29 1.83 -1.03 6.05
N LEU A 30 2.51 -0.48 7.05
CA LEU A 30 3.73 -1.04 7.65
C LEU A 30 3.47 -1.30 9.14
N TYR A 31 3.78 -2.50 9.58
CA TYR A 31 3.57 -2.97 10.94
C TYR A 31 4.84 -3.60 11.50
N CYS A 32 5.14 -3.32 12.76
CA CYS A 32 6.17 -3.99 13.54
C CYS A 32 5.72 -4.12 14.99
N SER A 33 5.36 -5.35 15.40
CA SER A 33 4.97 -5.66 16.78
C SER A 33 6.05 -5.27 17.79
N GLY A 34 7.31 -5.65 17.50
CA GLY A 34 8.45 -5.41 18.40
C GLY A 34 8.73 -3.94 18.69
N GLN A 35 8.33 -3.04 17.79
CA GLN A 35 8.47 -1.59 17.96
C GLN A 35 7.15 -0.90 18.33
N LYS A 36 6.05 -1.64 18.51
CA LYS A 36 4.68 -1.09 18.64
C LYS A 36 4.36 -0.09 17.54
N PHE A 37 4.87 -0.36 16.34
CA PHE A 37 4.76 0.54 15.20
C PHE A 37 3.66 0.05 14.27
N LEU A 38 2.74 0.93 13.92
CA LEU A 38 1.73 0.72 12.89
C LEU A 38 1.49 2.05 12.18
N GLN A 39 1.72 2.09 10.88
CA GLN A 39 1.47 3.28 10.08
C GLN A 39 1.01 2.89 8.68
N SER A 40 0.18 3.73 8.08
CA SER A 40 -0.12 3.69 6.66
C SER A 40 0.35 4.97 5.97
N LYS A 41 0.72 4.83 4.70
CA LYS A 41 0.85 5.96 3.77
C LYS A 41 0.03 5.63 2.53
N CYS A 42 -0.80 6.56 2.10
CA CYS A 42 -1.61 6.45 0.91
C CYS A 42 -1.56 7.80 0.18
N ASP A 43 -1.43 7.75 -1.14
CA ASP A 43 -1.46 8.91 -2.00
C ASP A 43 -2.27 8.58 -3.26
N LEU A 44 -3.25 9.43 -3.55
CA LEU A 44 -4.17 9.25 -4.66
C LEU A 44 -3.89 10.31 -5.71
N ASP A 45 -3.18 9.91 -6.75
CA ASP A 45 -2.95 10.74 -7.92
C ASP A 45 -4.16 10.65 -8.85
N GLU A 46 -4.98 11.70 -8.85
CA GLU A 46 -6.18 11.79 -9.68
C GLU A 46 -5.90 11.62 -11.18
N ALA A 47 -4.77 12.16 -11.67
CA ALA A 47 -4.41 12.03 -13.08
C ALA A 47 -4.08 10.57 -13.44
N ARG A 48 -3.43 9.84 -12.53
CA ARG A 48 -3.16 8.41 -12.72
C ARG A 48 -4.42 7.56 -12.59
N LEU A 49 -5.32 7.90 -11.68
CA LEU A 49 -6.58 7.19 -11.48
C LEU A 49 -7.54 7.37 -12.65
N THR A 50 -7.54 8.55 -13.28
CA THR A 50 -8.39 8.85 -14.44
C THR A 50 -7.80 8.35 -15.77
N ALA A 51 -6.56 7.87 -15.78
CA ALA A 51 -5.92 7.27 -16.96
C ALA A 51 -6.41 5.84 -17.26
N PHE A 52 -7.18 5.23 -16.36
CA PHE A 52 -7.84 3.94 -16.58
C PHE A 52 -9.11 4.12 -17.43
N SER A 53 -9.42 3.15 -18.30
CA SER A 53 -10.37 3.29 -19.42
C SER A 53 -11.70 2.52 -19.33
#